data_AF-A0A843F3K4-F1
#
_entry.id   AF-A0A843F3K4-F1
#
_cell.length_a   1.000
_cell.length_b   1.000
_cell.length_c   1.000
_cell.angle_alpha   90.00
_cell.angle_beta   90.00
_cell.angle_gamma   90.00
#
_symmetry.space_group_name_H-M   'P 1'
#
loop_
_entity.id
_entity.type
_entity.pdbx_description
1 polymer ?
#
loop_
_entity_poly.entity_id
_entity_poly.type
_entity_poly.pdbx_seq_one_letter_code
_entity_poly.pdbx_strand_id
1 'polypeptide(L)'
;IDLMYNKTFKKDSDHYSYSVKLRPDYTLKINFAERTFLIHFDAKYKLDIKSEDYKNQDVVKMHSYKDAIEDTIAAYVLYPGREKEIFYEKEGALESVGAFPLNPRDDRKNKKDLLEFLSNFILDLINLN
;
A
#
# COMPACT_ATOMS: atom_id res chain seq x y z
N ILE A 1 9.42 2.93 12.55
CA ILE A 1 8.85 2.84 11.19
C ILE A 1 10.01 2.92 10.23
N ASP A 2 10.11 1.97 9.31
CA ASP A 2 11.17 1.88 8.32
C ASP A 2 10.57 1.93 6.91
N LEU A 3 11.20 2.66 5.99
CA LEU A 3 10.80 2.72 4.59
C LEU A 3 11.77 1.90 3.74
N MET A 4 11.25 0.89 3.04
CA MET A 4 12.01 0.01 2.17
C MET A 4 11.68 0.31 0.70
N TYR A 5 12.70 0.41 -0.12
CA TYR A 5 12.56 0.66 -1.56
C TYR A 5 12.82 -0.62 -2.33
N ASN A 6 11.91 -0.97 -3.25
CA ASN A 6 12.08 -2.08 -4.18
C ASN A 6 12.47 -3.42 -3.49
N LYS A 7 12.02 -3.65 -2.25
CA LYS A 7 12.33 -4.89 -1.52
C LYS A 7 11.69 -6.06 -2.26
N THR A 8 12.48 -7.12 -2.40
CA THR A 8 12.02 -8.37 -3.00
C THR A 8 11.63 -9.35 -1.90
N PHE A 9 10.39 -9.82 -1.97
CA PHE A 9 9.82 -10.82 -1.07
C PHE A 9 9.73 -12.16 -1.81
N LYS A 10 10.26 -13.23 -1.21
CA LYS A 10 10.32 -14.61 -1.73
C LYS A 10 10.40 -15.58 -0.55
N LYS A 11 10.23 -16.89 -0.76
CA LYS A 11 10.20 -17.91 0.32
C LYS A 11 11.32 -17.81 1.37
N ASP A 12 12.53 -17.43 0.98
CA ASP A 12 13.68 -17.34 1.89
C ASP A 12 13.99 -15.90 2.36
N SER A 13 13.10 -14.93 2.14
CA SER A 13 13.30 -13.56 2.62
C SER A 13 12.63 -13.33 3.97
N ASP A 14 13.19 -12.44 4.77
CA ASP A 14 12.50 -11.84 5.93
C ASP A 14 11.17 -11.18 5.49
N HIS A 15 10.07 -11.61 6.12
CA HIS A 15 8.67 -11.43 5.70
C HIS A 15 8.40 -12.02 4.32
N TYR A 16 8.40 -13.36 4.22
CA TYR A 16 8.45 -14.03 2.93
C TYR A 16 7.15 -13.88 2.14
N SER A 17 7.25 -13.99 0.81
CA SER A 17 6.09 -14.37 0.02
C SER A 17 6.00 -15.89 -0.13
N TYR A 18 4.87 -16.47 0.24
CA TYR A 18 4.73 -17.94 0.34
C TYR A 18 4.65 -18.64 -1.02
N SER A 19 4.26 -17.92 -2.08
CA SER A 19 4.01 -18.48 -3.41
C SER A 19 5.05 -18.05 -4.44
N VAL A 20 5.08 -16.77 -4.78
CA VAL A 20 5.87 -16.21 -5.89
C VAL A 20 6.74 -15.05 -5.43
N LYS A 21 7.73 -14.67 -6.25
CA LYS A 21 8.54 -13.48 -5.99
C LYS A 21 7.70 -12.23 -6.23
N LEU A 22 7.63 -11.34 -5.24
CA LEU A 22 6.93 -10.04 -5.32
C LEU A 22 7.89 -8.91 -4.99
N ARG A 23 7.68 -7.74 -5.61
CA ARG A 23 8.56 -6.58 -5.46
C ARG A 23 7.76 -5.28 -5.56
N PRO A 24 7.10 -4.86 -4.46
CA PRO A 24 6.52 -3.52 -4.35
C PRO A 24 7.59 -2.44 -4.51
N ASP A 25 7.20 -1.27 -5.02
CA ASP A 25 8.11 -0.13 -5.18
C ASP A 25 8.50 0.45 -3.81
N TYR A 26 7.54 0.54 -2.90
CA TYR A 26 7.75 1.00 -1.53
C TYR A 26 7.10 0.05 -0.53
N THR A 27 7.69 -0.07 0.64
CA THR A 27 7.10 -0.78 1.78
C THR A 27 7.36 -0.01 3.05
N LEU A 28 6.30 0.33 3.79
CA LEU A 28 6.40 0.81 5.15
C LEU A 28 6.37 -0.38 6.09
N LYS A 29 7.42 -0.53 6.89
CA LYS A 29 7.50 -1.50 7.99
C LYS A 29 7.23 -0.78 9.30
N ILE A 30 6.22 -1.23 10.03
CA ILE A 30 5.80 -0.69 11.31
C ILE A 30 6.03 -1.79 12.35
N ASN A 31 6.89 -1.53 13.32
CA ASN A 31 7.10 -2.43 14.46
C ASN A 31 6.33 -1.87 15.66
N PHE A 32 5.41 -2.64 16.22
CA PHE A 32 4.60 -2.26 17.37
C PHE A 32 4.22 -3.50 18.18
N ALA A 33 4.30 -3.43 19.51
CA ALA A 33 3.94 -4.52 20.43
C ALA A 33 4.55 -5.90 20.07
N GLU A 34 5.85 -5.94 19.77
CA GLU A 34 6.58 -7.15 19.33
C GLU A 34 6.07 -7.77 18.01
N ARG A 35 5.21 -7.06 17.27
CA ARG A 35 4.71 -7.46 15.95
C ARG A 35 5.25 -6.54 14.87
N THR A 36 5.38 -7.09 13.67
CA THR A 36 5.65 -6.33 12.45
C THR A 36 4.38 -6.22 11.63
N PHE A 37 4.17 -5.05 11.03
CA PHE A 37 3.11 -4.81 10.07
C PHE A 37 3.69 -4.14 8.83
N LEU A 38 3.32 -4.65 7.65
CA LEU A 38 3.78 -4.14 6.35
C LEU A 38 2.65 -3.47 5.59
N ILE A 39 2.95 -2.30 5.00
CA ILE A 39 2.09 -1.61 4.04
C ILE A 39 2.87 -1.44 2.74
N HIS A 40 2.34 -1.95 1.63
CA HIS A 40 3.01 -1.90 0.33
C HIS A 40 2.44 -0.80 -0.58
N PHE A 41 3.31 -0.22 -1.40
CA PHE A 41 2.90 0.70 -2.46
C PHE A 41 3.57 0.36 -3.79
N ASP A 42 2.82 0.58 -4.86
CA ASP A 42 3.29 0.44 -6.23
C ASP A 42 2.89 1.69 -7.01
N ALA A 43 3.87 2.36 -7.60
CA ALA A 43 3.65 3.62 -8.28
C ALA A 43 3.46 3.40 -9.78
N LYS A 44 2.28 3.79 -10.27
CA LYS A 44 1.94 3.74 -11.67
C LYS A 44 2.14 5.10 -12.32
N TYR A 45 3.38 5.47 -12.60
CA TYR A 45 3.66 6.64 -13.43
C TYR A 45 3.71 6.24 -14.89
N LYS A 46 2.62 6.49 -15.63
CA LYS A 46 2.64 6.45 -17.10
C LYS A 46 2.68 7.88 -17.63
N LEU A 47 3.62 8.15 -18.52
CA LEU A 47 3.72 9.42 -19.27
C LEU A 47 2.53 9.63 -20.21
N ASP A 48 1.73 8.59 -20.46
CA ASP A 48 0.48 8.67 -21.20
C ASP A 48 -0.64 9.23 -20.31
N ILE A 49 -0.83 10.55 -20.41
CA ILE A 49 -1.85 11.37 -19.72
C ILE A 49 -3.29 10.88 -19.98
N LYS A 50 -3.51 9.97 -20.94
CA LYS A 50 -4.85 9.52 -21.36
C LYS A 50 -5.56 8.59 -20.38
N SER A 51 -4.88 8.04 -19.38
CA SER A 51 -5.46 7.15 -18.37
C SER A 51 -5.36 7.82 -17.01
N GLU A 52 -6.29 8.73 -16.71
CA GLU A 52 -6.39 9.34 -15.38
C GLU A 52 -6.85 8.33 -14.30
N ASP A 53 -7.35 7.15 -14.70
CA ASP A 53 -7.85 6.13 -13.77
C ASP A 53 -6.87 4.97 -13.55
N TYR A 54 -6.90 4.42 -12.34
CA TYR A 54 -6.34 3.10 -12.08
C TYR A 54 -7.23 2.01 -12.69
N LYS A 55 -6.66 0.85 -12.96
CA LYS A 55 -7.37 -0.29 -13.56
C LYS A 55 -7.61 -1.36 -12.50
N ASN A 56 -8.65 -2.18 -12.68
CA ASN A 56 -8.91 -3.34 -11.81
C ASN A 56 -7.67 -4.23 -11.61
N GLN A 57 -6.87 -4.44 -12.66
CA GLN A 57 -5.61 -5.20 -12.57
C GLN A 57 -4.58 -4.60 -11.60
N ASP A 58 -4.60 -3.27 -11.38
CA ASP A 58 -3.70 -2.61 -10.43
C ASP A 58 -4.12 -2.95 -8.99
N VAL A 59 -5.43 -2.98 -8.71
CA VAL A 59 -5.96 -3.42 -7.40
C VAL A 59 -5.78 -4.92 -7.19
N VAL A 60 -5.95 -5.74 -8.22
CA VAL A 60 -5.65 -7.19 -8.15
C VAL A 60 -4.18 -7.44 -7.80
N LYS A 61 -3.27 -6.60 -8.32
CA LYS A 61 -1.85 -6.64 -7.93
C LYS A 61 -1.69 -6.30 -6.45
N MET A 62 -2.47 -5.36 -5.90
CA MET A 62 -2.41 -5.00 -4.48
C MET A 62 -2.92 -6.14 -3.59
N HIS A 63 -3.98 -6.84 -3.98
CA HIS A 63 -4.39 -8.08 -3.32
C HIS A 63 -3.26 -9.11 -3.30
N SER A 64 -2.56 -9.27 -4.43
CA SER A 64 -1.42 -10.19 -4.51
C SER A 64 -0.33 -9.84 -3.51
N TYR A 65 -0.06 -8.56 -3.27
CA TYR A 65 0.88 -8.13 -2.24
C TYR A 65 0.35 -8.38 -0.83
N LYS A 66 -0.87 -7.90 -0.53
CA LYS A 66 -1.52 -8.05 0.77
C LYS A 66 -1.62 -9.50 1.22
N ASP A 67 -2.04 -10.36 0.33
CA ASP A 67 -2.43 -11.71 0.71
C ASP A 67 -1.27 -12.69 0.60
N ALA A 68 -0.23 -12.39 -0.19
CA ALA A 68 0.89 -13.31 -0.41
C ALA A 68 2.16 -12.99 0.37
N ILE A 69 2.34 -11.78 0.90
CA ILE A 69 3.53 -11.37 1.68
C ILE A 69 3.17 -11.40 3.17
N GLU A 70 3.94 -12.12 3.97
CA GLU A 70 3.76 -12.22 5.42
C GLU A 70 3.76 -10.85 6.12
N ASP A 71 3.00 -10.74 7.21
CA ASP A 71 2.84 -9.52 8.03
C ASP A 71 2.22 -8.33 7.29
N THR A 72 1.68 -8.54 6.10
CA THR A 72 1.07 -7.47 5.32
C THR A 72 -0.36 -7.23 5.76
N ILE A 73 -0.62 -5.98 6.14
CA ILE A 73 -1.95 -5.50 6.52
C ILE A 73 -2.61 -4.73 5.38
N ALA A 74 -1.83 -4.04 4.55
CA ALA A 74 -2.42 -3.26 3.47
C ALA A 74 -1.50 -3.08 2.25
N ALA A 75 -2.10 -2.82 1.09
CA ALA A 75 -1.38 -2.56 -0.14
C ALA A 75 -2.11 -1.58 -1.06
N TYR A 76 -1.43 -0.56 -1.59
CA TYR A 76 -2.06 0.49 -2.37
C TYR A 76 -1.31 0.87 -3.64
N VAL A 77 -2.05 1.14 -4.71
CA VAL A 77 -1.46 1.74 -5.92
C VAL A 77 -1.40 3.27 -5.76
N LEU A 78 -0.25 3.87 -6.07
CA LEU A 78 -0.10 5.32 -6.24
C LEU A 78 -0.24 5.63 -7.73
N TYR A 79 -1.18 6.49 -8.12
CA TYR A 79 -1.48 6.72 -9.54
C TYR A 79 -1.79 8.19 -9.85
N PRO A 80 -1.58 8.68 -11.08
CA PRO A 80 -1.72 10.10 -11.43
C PRO A 80 -3.18 10.55 -11.63
N GLY A 81 -4.13 9.94 -10.92
CA GLY A 81 -5.55 10.29 -10.98
C GLY A 81 -5.99 11.29 -9.94
N ARG A 82 -7.29 11.25 -9.63
CA ARG A 82 -7.97 12.24 -8.78
C ARG A 82 -8.66 11.63 -7.58
N GLU A 83 -9.18 10.42 -7.71
CA GLU A 83 -10.02 9.81 -6.68
C GLU A 83 -9.23 8.85 -5.80
N LYS A 84 -9.47 8.93 -4.49
CA LYS A 84 -8.99 7.93 -3.54
C LYS A 84 -10.06 6.86 -3.40
N GLU A 85 -9.66 5.60 -3.45
CA GLU A 85 -10.57 4.48 -3.19
C GLU A 85 -9.90 3.43 -2.31
N ILE A 86 -10.59 3.00 -1.25
CA ILE A 86 -10.09 2.05 -0.27
C ILE A 86 -11.12 0.93 -0.12
N PHE A 87 -10.66 -0.30 -0.27
CA PHE A 87 -11.42 -1.53 -0.13
C PHE A 87 -10.96 -2.25 1.14
N TYR A 88 -11.75 -2.15 2.19
CA TYR A 88 -11.51 -2.87 3.44
C TYR A 88 -11.95 -4.33 3.29
N GLU A 89 -11.22 -5.26 3.92
CA GLU A 89 -11.54 -6.69 3.89
C GLU A 89 -12.90 -7.01 4.52
N LYS A 90 -13.26 -6.23 5.55
CA LYS A 90 -14.57 -6.24 6.22
C LYS A 90 -14.81 -4.89 6.89
N GLU A 91 -16.05 -4.63 7.27
CA GLU A 91 -16.43 -3.42 7.99
C GLU A 91 -15.65 -3.30 9.32
N GLY A 92 -15.02 -2.14 9.55
CA GLY A 92 -14.20 -1.87 10.74
C GLY A 92 -12.81 -2.52 10.75
N ALA A 93 -12.37 -3.14 9.65
CA ALA A 93 -11.02 -3.69 9.53
C ALA A 93 -9.96 -2.63 9.22
N LEU A 94 -8.70 -2.93 9.55
CA LEU A 94 -7.54 -2.21 9.02
C LEU A 94 -7.07 -2.82 7.69
N GLU A 95 -7.26 -4.13 7.56
CA GLU A 95 -6.83 -4.89 6.40
C GLU A 95 -7.52 -4.38 5.14
N SER A 96 -6.74 -3.89 4.19
CA SER A 96 -7.29 -3.16 3.05
C SER A 96 -6.37 -3.09 1.83
N VAL A 97 -6.97 -2.94 0.67
CA VAL A 97 -6.26 -2.56 -0.56
C VAL A 97 -6.91 -1.34 -1.18
N GLY A 98 -6.24 -0.68 -2.11
CA GLY A 98 -6.86 0.48 -2.77
C GLY A 98 -5.94 1.28 -3.66
N ALA A 99 -6.37 2.49 -3.96
CA ALA A 99 -5.71 3.42 -4.85
C ALA A 99 -5.67 4.82 -4.23
N PHE A 100 -4.48 5.43 -4.21
CA PHE A 100 -4.28 6.82 -3.79
C PHE A 100 -3.83 7.66 -4.98
N PRO A 101 -4.49 8.81 -5.23
CA PRO A 101 -4.05 9.74 -6.25
C PRO A 101 -2.74 10.39 -5.79
N LEU A 102 -1.72 10.40 -6.64
CA LEU A 102 -0.45 11.11 -6.43
C LEU A 102 -0.03 11.74 -7.75
N ASN A 103 -0.49 12.96 -7.98
CA ASN A 103 -0.27 13.68 -9.23
C ASN A 103 0.81 14.76 -9.05
N PRO A 104 1.83 14.84 -9.92
CA PRO A 104 2.84 15.90 -9.86
C PRO A 104 2.27 17.33 -9.93
N ARG A 105 1.07 17.53 -10.52
CA ARG A 105 0.43 18.83 -10.69
C ARG A 105 -0.33 19.32 -9.46
N ASP A 106 -0.86 18.41 -8.65
CA ASP A 106 -1.62 18.71 -7.42
C ASP A 106 -1.00 18.01 -6.20
N ASP A 107 0.33 18.03 -6.18
CA ASP A 107 1.18 17.26 -5.28
C ASP A 107 0.91 17.57 -3.80
N ARG A 108 0.57 18.83 -3.47
CA ARG A 108 0.38 19.25 -2.08
C ARG A 108 -0.86 18.63 -1.44
N LYS A 109 -2.01 18.64 -2.13
CA LYS A 109 -3.25 18.09 -1.59
C LYS A 109 -3.16 16.57 -1.50
N ASN A 110 -2.76 15.92 -2.58
CA ASN A 110 -2.65 14.47 -2.66
C ASN A 110 -1.69 13.89 -1.60
N LYS A 111 -0.53 14.55 -1.39
CA LYS A 111 0.38 14.18 -0.30
C LYS A 111 -0.25 14.35 1.07
N LYS A 112 -0.95 15.45 1.31
CA LYS A 112 -1.62 15.68 2.59
C LYS A 112 -2.65 14.57 2.86
N ASP A 113 -3.49 14.25 1.88
CA ASP A 113 -4.54 13.24 2.03
C ASP A 113 -3.96 11.84 2.31
N LEU A 114 -2.86 11.48 1.63
CA LEU A 114 -2.13 10.23 1.91
C LEU A 114 -1.49 10.22 3.30
N LEU A 115 -0.85 11.33 3.70
CA LEU A 115 -0.22 11.43 5.03
C LEU A 115 -1.25 11.38 6.15
N GLU A 116 -2.39 12.06 5.99
CA GLU A 116 -3.50 12.04 6.94
C GLU A 116 -4.09 10.63 7.06
N PHE A 117 -4.30 9.95 5.93
CA PHE A 117 -4.73 8.57 5.92
C PHE A 117 -3.74 7.66 6.67
N LEU A 118 -2.45 7.73 6.36
CA LEU A 118 -1.44 6.88 7.00
C LEU A 118 -1.29 7.19 8.50
N SER A 119 -1.43 8.46 8.90
CA SER A 119 -1.40 8.85 10.30
C SER A 119 -2.57 8.23 11.07
N ASN A 120 -3.79 8.34 10.53
CA ASN A 120 -4.98 7.74 11.13
C ASN A 120 -4.87 6.21 11.16
N PHE A 121 -4.40 5.60 10.07
CA PHE A 121 -4.16 4.16 9.99
C PHE A 121 -3.23 3.69 11.12
N ILE A 122 -2.11 4.39 11.35
CA ILE A 122 -1.16 4.04 12.41
C ILE A 122 -1.80 4.22 13.79
N LEU A 123 -2.58 5.27 14.00
CA LEU A 123 -3.31 5.46 15.26
C LEU A 123 -4.30 4.33 15.52
N ASP A 124 -5.06 3.93 14.51
CA ASP A 124 -6.02 2.83 14.63
C ASP A 124 -5.31 1.49 14.88
N LEU A 125 -4.15 1.25 14.25
CA LEU A 125 -3.30 0.09 14.51
C LEU A 125 -2.87 0.02 15.99
N ILE A 126 -2.49 1.17 16.56
CA ILE A 126 -2.09 1.31 17.97
C ILE A 126 -3.29 1.12 18.90
N ASN A 127 -4.48 1.59 18.54
CA ASN A 127 -5.66 1.49 19.40
C ASN A 127 -6.27 0.09 19.46
N LEU A 128 -6.02 -0.74 18.44
CA LEU A 128 -6.56 -2.10 18.32
C LEU A 128 -5.64 -3.20 18.88
N ASN A 129 -4.40 -2.89 19.26
CA ASN A 129 -3.39 -3.86 19.72
C ASN A 129 -2.72 -3.42 21.03
#